data_AF-A0A090XWD2-F1
#
_entry.id   AF-A0A090XWD2-F1
#
_cell.length_a   1.000
_cell.length_b   1.000
_cell.length_c   1.000
_cell.angle_alpha   90.00
_cell.angle_beta   90.00
_cell.angle_gamma   90.00
#
_symmetry.space_group_name_H-M   'P 1'
#
loop_
_entity.id
_entity.type
_entity.pdbx_description
1 polymer ?
#
loop_
_entity_poly.entity_id
_entity_poly.type
_entity_poly.pdbx_seq_one_letter_code
_entity_poly.pdbx_strand_id
1 'polypeptide(L)'
;MKIDPGFRPLQSGLGVTDGPAKPVQSKSFADVMQQHGERASQEELTRRFKEIQMQGDRLARSMTIRELKAYRLMVKRFLEDTVRRGVLIKDVKGWDRRGRGKRYKLLDEVDAALLAMADELLETEQGKIELLQKIGEIRGMLINLCF
;
A
#
# COMPACT_ATOMS: atom_id res chain seq x y z
N MET A 1 -44.19 68.68 25.57
CA MET A 1 -44.60 67.28 25.31
C MET A 1 -45.02 67.14 23.86
N LYS A 2 -44.26 66.40 23.04
CA LYS A 2 -44.76 65.61 21.92
C LYS A 2 -43.91 64.34 21.90
N ILE A 3 -44.60 63.21 22.04
CA ILE A 3 -44.06 61.85 22.13
C ILE A 3 -44.11 61.32 20.69
N ASP A 4 -42.97 60.99 20.10
CA ASP A 4 -42.96 60.24 18.84
C ASP A 4 -43.20 58.76 19.15
N PRO A 5 -44.23 58.14 18.56
CA PRO A 5 -44.55 56.73 18.80
C PRO A 5 -43.60 55.86 17.98
N GLY A 6 -43.05 54.85 18.64
CA GLY A 6 -42.13 53.91 18.04
C GLY A 6 -42.73 53.11 16.88
N PHE A 7 -41.93 52.94 15.84
CA PHE A 7 -42.00 51.77 14.98
C PHE A 7 -40.57 51.40 14.55
N ARG A 8 -40.05 50.32 15.13
CA ARG A 8 -38.87 49.61 14.61
C ARG A 8 -39.35 48.30 14.01
N PRO A 9 -39.25 48.07 12.70
CA PRO A 9 -39.34 46.72 12.17
C PRO A 9 -38.00 46.00 12.43
N LEU A 10 -38.10 44.85 13.11
CA LEU A 10 -36.99 43.94 13.37
C LEU A 10 -36.78 43.04 12.14
N GLN A 11 -35.53 43.03 11.66
CA GLN A 11 -34.81 42.00 10.89
C GLN A 11 -35.60 40.88 10.18
N SER A 12 -35.32 40.70 8.88
CA SER A 12 -34.86 39.40 8.33
C SER A 12 -34.59 39.51 6.83
N GLY A 13 -33.49 40.16 6.48
CA GLY A 13 -32.85 39.98 5.18
C GLY A 13 -31.49 39.37 5.42
N LEU A 14 -31.40 38.04 5.41
CA LEU A 14 -30.12 37.37 5.19
C LEU A 14 -29.59 37.93 3.87
N GLY A 15 -28.56 38.77 3.94
CA GLY A 15 -27.73 39.07 2.80
C GLY A 15 -27.08 37.77 2.36
N VAL A 16 -27.68 37.11 1.38
CA VAL A 16 -27.01 36.08 0.59
C VAL A 16 -25.91 36.83 -0.14
N THR A 17 -24.70 36.82 0.41
CA THR A 17 -23.52 37.17 -0.35
C THR A 17 -23.35 36.07 -1.38
N ASP A 18 -23.90 36.28 -2.57
CA ASP A 18 -23.55 35.55 -3.79
C ASP A 18 -22.08 35.89 -4.13
N GLY A 19 -21.15 35.32 -3.36
CA GLY A 19 -19.81 35.09 -3.84
C GLY A 19 -19.89 34.05 -4.97
N PRO A 20 -19.09 34.17 -6.03
CA PRO A 20 -19.19 33.26 -7.16
C PRO A 20 -19.02 31.82 -6.65
N ALA A 21 -20.10 31.05 -6.70
CA ALA A 21 -20.08 29.64 -6.37
C ALA A 21 -19.03 29.00 -7.29
N LYS A 22 -17.90 28.58 -6.69
CA LYS A 22 -16.89 27.82 -7.43
C LYS A 22 -17.61 26.65 -8.11
N PRO A 23 -17.51 26.49 -9.44
CA PRO A 23 -18.17 25.39 -10.11
C PRO A 23 -17.64 24.09 -9.51
N VAL A 24 -18.54 23.26 -9.01
CA VAL A 24 -18.22 21.90 -8.55
C VAL A 24 -17.79 21.14 -9.81
N GLN A 25 -16.48 21.02 -10.01
CA GLN A 25 -15.95 20.24 -11.13
C GLN A 25 -16.37 18.79 -10.93
N SER A 26 -17.25 18.31 -11.80
CA SER A 26 -17.57 16.89 -11.92
C SER A 26 -16.32 16.14 -12.38
N LYS A 27 -15.95 15.08 -11.67
CA LYS A 27 -14.83 14.22 -12.08
C LYS A 27 -15.13 13.64 -13.45
N SER A 28 -14.13 13.61 -14.34
CA SER A 28 -14.27 12.98 -15.65
C SER A 28 -14.51 11.48 -15.51
N PHE A 29 -15.24 10.86 -16.44
CA PHE A 29 -15.38 9.40 -16.50
C PHE A 29 -14.01 8.70 -16.49
N ALA A 30 -13.02 9.29 -17.17
CA ALA A 30 -11.65 8.80 -17.18
C ALA A 30 -11.02 8.80 -15.78
N ASP A 31 -11.23 9.85 -14.99
CA ASP A 31 -10.72 9.95 -13.62
C ASP A 31 -11.36 8.90 -12.69
N VAL A 32 -12.66 8.67 -12.87
CA VAL A 32 -13.39 7.65 -12.11
C VAL A 32 -12.87 6.25 -12.48
N MET A 33 -12.72 5.96 -13.77
CA MET A 33 -12.20 4.68 -14.24
C MET A 33 -10.77 4.42 -13.73
N GLN A 34 -9.90 5.41 -13.78
CA GLN A 34 -8.55 5.31 -13.24
C GLN A 34 -8.56 5.05 -11.72
N GLN A 35 -9.37 5.79 -10.97
CA GLN A 35 -9.51 5.60 -9.52
C GLN A 35 -9.99 4.18 -9.16
N HIS A 36 -10.96 3.65 -9.91
CA HIS A 36 -11.43 2.28 -9.72
C HIS A 36 -10.35 1.24 -10.05
N GLY A 37 -9.58 1.45 -11.12
CA GLY A 37 -8.45 0.59 -11.48
C GLY A 37 -7.34 0.56 -10.41
N GLU A 38 -6.99 1.72 -9.85
CA GLU A 38 -6.02 1.83 -8.76
C GLU A 38 -6.50 1.10 -7.49
N ARG A 39 -7.79 1.21 -7.14
CA ARG A 39 -8.37 0.49 -5.98
C ARG A 39 -8.36 -1.02 -6.17
N ALA A 40 -8.85 -1.51 -7.31
CA ALA A 40 -8.82 -2.94 -7.61
C ALA A 40 -7.39 -3.50 -7.58
N SER A 41 -6.43 -2.71 -8.09
CA SER A 41 -5.02 -3.05 -8.04
C SER A 41 -4.49 -3.17 -6.58
N GLN A 42 -4.87 -2.25 -5.70
CA GLN A 42 -4.48 -2.28 -4.30
C GLN A 42 -5.10 -3.48 -3.54
N GLU A 43 -6.35 -3.81 -3.85
CA GLU A 43 -7.05 -4.97 -3.28
C GLU A 43 -6.38 -6.29 -3.67
N GLU A 44 -5.97 -6.44 -4.93
CA GLU A 44 -5.21 -7.60 -5.40
C GLU A 44 -3.85 -7.75 -4.68
N LEU A 45 -3.11 -6.65 -4.52
CA LEU A 45 -1.84 -6.66 -3.78
C LEU A 45 -2.05 -7.07 -2.33
N THR A 46 -3.07 -6.53 -1.69
CA THR A 46 -3.44 -6.87 -0.30
C THR A 46 -3.80 -8.35 -0.18
N ARG A 47 -4.51 -8.91 -1.16
CA ARG A 47 -4.84 -10.33 -1.21
C ARG A 47 -3.59 -11.20 -1.36
N ARG A 48 -2.71 -10.89 -2.33
CA ARG A 48 -1.45 -11.65 -2.53
C ARG A 48 -0.54 -11.58 -1.31
N PHE A 49 -0.49 -10.42 -0.64
CA PHE A 49 0.25 -10.28 0.61
C PHE A 49 -0.29 -11.20 1.71
N LYS A 50 -1.62 -11.28 1.88
CA LYS A 50 -2.24 -12.23 2.83
C LYS A 50 -1.92 -13.69 2.49
N GLU A 51 -1.93 -14.05 1.21
CA GLU A 51 -1.56 -15.39 0.75
C GLU A 51 -0.11 -15.73 1.11
N ILE A 52 0.82 -14.78 0.94
CA ILE A 52 2.22 -14.91 1.37
C ILE A 52 2.32 -15.07 2.89
N GLN A 53 1.55 -14.32 3.68
CA GLN A 53 1.55 -14.45 5.15
C GLN A 53 1.13 -15.86 5.56
N MET A 54 0.02 -16.37 5.03
CA MET A 54 -0.47 -17.72 5.29
C MET A 54 0.57 -18.78 4.87
N GLN A 55 1.21 -18.60 3.73
CA GLN A 55 2.25 -19.51 3.26
C GLN A 55 3.49 -19.48 4.17
N GLY A 56 3.88 -18.30 4.67
CA GLY A 56 4.95 -18.15 5.66
C GLY A 56 4.61 -18.85 6.98
N ASP A 57 3.35 -18.83 7.42
CA ASP A 57 2.92 -19.55 8.62
C ASP A 57 2.96 -21.07 8.42
N ARG A 58 2.67 -21.54 7.20
CA ARG A 58 2.80 -22.97 6.85
C ARG A 58 4.26 -23.41 6.80
N LEU A 59 5.14 -22.57 6.26
CA LEU A 59 6.59 -22.80 6.29
C LEU A 59 7.11 -22.83 7.73
N ALA A 60 6.74 -21.86 8.56
CA ALA A 60 7.15 -21.78 9.96
C ALA A 60 6.75 -23.02 10.78
N ARG A 61 5.61 -23.66 10.47
CA ARG A 61 5.14 -24.86 11.17
C ARG A 61 5.74 -26.15 10.66
N SER A 62 5.87 -26.29 9.34
CA SER A 62 6.24 -27.57 8.71
C SER A 62 7.72 -27.68 8.35
N MET A 63 8.39 -26.55 8.14
CA MET A 63 9.81 -26.45 7.80
C MET A 63 10.25 -27.41 6.69
N THR A 64 9.43 -27.54 5.64
CA THR A 64 9.75 -28.40 4.50
C THR A 64 10.25 -27.59 3.30
N ILE A 65 11.10 -28.21 2.48
CA ILE A 65 11.60 -27.64 1.21
C ILE A 65 10.44 -27.25 0.29
N ARG A 66 9.35 -28.04 0.29
CA ARG A 66 8.15 -27.76 -0.49
C ARG A 66 7.54 -26.42 -0.10
N GLU A 67 7.38 -26.18 1.20
CA GLU A 67 6.82 -24.92 1.67
C GLU A 67 7.75 -23.74 1.45
N LEU A 68 9.06 -23.95 1.59
CA LEU A 68 10.05 -22.93 1.30
C LEU A 68 10.00 -22.52 -0.18
N LYS A 69 9.97 -23.48 -1.09
CA LYS A 69 9.87 -23.23 -2.53
C LYS A 69 8.59 -22.47 -2.88
N ALA A 70 7.45 -22.86 -2.31
CA ALA A 70 6.18 -22.19 -2.53
C ALA A 70 6.21 -20.74 -1.99
N TYR A 71 6.72 -20.54 -0.78
CA TYR A 71 6.90 -19.22 -0.18
C TYR A 71 7.77 -18.31 -1.05
N ARG A 72 8.96 -18.78 -1.46
CA ARG A 72 9.88 -18.04 -2.32
C ARG A 72 9.24 -17.63 -3.64
N LEU A 73 8.49 -18.53 -4.27
CA LEU A 73 7.81 -18.24 -5.54
C LEU A 73 6.73 -17.16 -5.38
N MET A 74 5.94 -17.23 -4.30
CA MET A 74 4.90 -16.23 -4.03
C MET A 74 5.50 -14.86 -3.77
N VAL A 75 6.56 -14.77 -2.97
CA VAL A 75 7.26 -13.50 -2.69
C VAL A 75 7.85 -12.92 -3.98
N LYS A 76 8.54 -13.72 -4.82
CA LYS A 76 9.09 -13.22 -6.09
C LYS A 76 8.02 -12.64 -7.01
N ARG A 77 6.90 -13.35 -7.19
CA ARG A 77 5.76 -12.86 -7.99
C ARG A 77 5.19 -11.56 -7.44
N PHE A 78 5.07 -11.45 -6.13
CA PHE A 78 4.58 -10.24 -5.48
C PHE A 78 5.51 -9.04 -5.70
N LEU A 79 6.83 -9.24 -5.63
CA LEU A 79 7.81 -8.21 -5.94
C LEU A 79 7.72 -7.75 -7.40
N GLU A 80 7.62 -8.69 -8.34
CA GLU A 80 7.46 -8.40 -9.77
C GLU A 80 6.21 -7.54 -10.05
N ASP A 81 5.07 -7.90 -9.44
CA ASP A 81 3.83 -7.13 -9.56
C ASP A 81 3.96 -5.72 -9.00
N THR A 82 4.64 -5.59 -7.85
CA THR A 82 4.83 -4.32 -7.15
C THR A 82 5.76 -3.39 -7.94
N VAL A 83 6.81 -3.92 -8.58
CA VAL A 83 7.69 -3.13 -9.46
C VAL A 83 6.91 -2.67 -10.70
N ARG A 84 6.19 -3.57 -11.39
CA ARG A 84 5.39 -3.21 -12.58
C ARG A 84 4.37 -2.12 -12.26
N ARG A 85 3.64 -2.24 -11.15
CA ARG A 85 2.65 -1.25 -10.69
C ARG A 85 3.30 0.04 -10.20
N GLY A 86 4.42 -0.07 -9.49
CA GLY A 86 5.18 1.06 -8.96
C GLY A 86 5.86 1.92 -10.03
N VAL A 87 6.05 1.39 -11.23
CA VAL A 87 6.44 2.16 -12.43
C VAL A 87 5.22 2.94 -12.97
N LEU A 88 4.07 2.29 -13.15
CA LEU A 88 2.82 2.91 -13.63
C LEU A 88 2.33 4.08 -12.76
N ILE A 89 2.32 3.93 -11.43
CA ILE A 89 1.86 4.99 -10.50
C ILE A 89 2.80 6.21 -10.51
N LYS A 90 4.08 6.02 -10.86
CA LYS A 90 5.09 7.10 -10.87
C LYS A 90 5.05 7.97 -12.11
N ASP A 91 4.67 7.42 -13.27
CA ASP A 91 4.49 8.20 -14.51
C ASP A 91 3.36 9.22 -14.37
N VAL A 92 2.35 8.95 -13.53
CA VAL A 92 1.23 9.85 -13.27
C VAL A 92 1.57 10.95 -12.24
N LYS A 93 2.52 10.70 -11.31
CA LYS A 93 2.69 11.53 -10.09
C LYS A 93 4.09 12.12 -9.86
N GLY A 94 5.05 11.91 -10.75
CA GLY A 94 6.35 12.62 -10.76
C GLY A 94 7.15 12.50 -9.46
N TRP A 95 7.61 11.29 -9.09
CA TRP A 95 8.41 11.09 -7.87
C TRP A 95 9.90 10.82 -8.16
N ASP A 96 10.75 11.68 -7.57
CA ASP A 96 12.22 11.89 -7.65
C ASP A 96 13.17 10.65 -7.69
N ARG A 97 14.37 10.87 -8.27
CA ARG A 97 15.57 9.99 -8.32
C ARG A 97 15.92 9.34 -6.98
N ARG A 98 15.67 10.00 -5.83
CA ARG A 98 16.03 9.48 -4.49
C ARG A 98 15.12 8.34 -4.01
N GLY A 99 13.88 8.27 -4.47
CA GLY A 99 12.94 7.20 -4.09
C GLY A 99 13.11 5.90 -4.89
N ARG A 100 13.67 5.99 -6.11
CA ARG A 100 13.92 4.82 -6.97
C ARG A 100 15.02 3.93 -6.40
N GLY A 101 16.14 4.51 -5.96
CA GLY A 101 17.25 3.76 -5.37
C GLY A 101 16.84 2.97 -4.12
N LYS A 102 15.97 3.53 -3.26
CA LYS A 102 15.51 2.84 -2.05
C LYS A 102 14.65 1.59 -2.34
N ARG A 103 13.76 1.64 -3.35
CA ARG A 103 12.92 0.47 -3.70
C ARG A 103 13.70 -0.65 -4.37
N TYR A 104 14.64 -0.32 -5.27
CA TYR A 104 15.51 -1.33 -5.87
C TYR A 104 16.39 -2.00 -4.81
N LYS A 105 16.98 -1.21 -3.90
CA LYS A 105 17.71 -1.76 -2.74
C LYS A 105 16.85 -2.71 -1.90
N LEU A 106 15.61 -2.32 -1.59
CA LEU A 106 14.69 -3.18 -0.84
C LEU A 106 14.36 -4.48 -1.59
N LEU A 107 14.26 -4.43 -2.92
CA LEU A 107 14.06 -5.62 -3.74
C LEU A 107 15.28 -6.56 -3.67
N ASP A 108 16.48 -6.00 -3.77
CA ASP A 108 17.74 -6.74 -3.65
C ASP A 108 17.89 -7.37 -2.25
N GLU A 109 17.53 -6.63 -1.20
CA GLU A 109 17.51 -7.12 0.19
C GLU A 109 16.55 -8.30 0.37
N VAL A 110 15.34 -8.24 -0.22
CA VAL A 110 14.39 -9.36 -0.17
C VAL A 110 14.92 -10.57 -0.94
N ASP A 111 15.51 -10.41 -2.14
CA ASP A 111 16.04 -11.55 -2.90
C ASP A 111 17.22 -12.22 -2.18
N ALA A 112 18.11 -11.43 -1.57
CA ALA A 112 19.20 -11.93 -0.73
C ALA A 112 18.66 -12.74 0.47
N ALA A 113 17.64 -12.23 1.16
CA ALA A 113 17.01 -12.95 2.26
C ALA A 113 16.38 -14.28 1.79
N LEU A 114 15.69 -14.29 0.64
CA LEU A 114 15.09 -15.50 0.09
C LEU A 114 16.12 -16.56 -0.33
N LEU A 115 17.33 -16.15 -0.70
CA LEU A 115 18.43 -17.07 -1.01
C LEU A 115 18.96 -17.74 0.27
N ALA A 116 19.21 -16.94 1.32
CA ALA A 116 19.73 -17.41 2.60
C ALA A 116 18.81 -18.45 3.29
N MET A 117 17.49 -18.32 3.13
CA MET A 117 16.53 -19.27 3.74
C MET A 117 16.74 -20.74 3.33
N ALA A 118 17.35 -20.99 2.17
CA ALA A 118 17.65 -22.36 1.74
C ALA A 118 18.77 -22.99 2.56
N ASP A 119 19.77 -22.19 2.94
CA ASP A 119 20.91 -22.62 3.74
C ASP A 119 20.52 -22.77 5.22
N GLU A 120 19.53 -22.01 5.68
CA GLU A 120 19.00 -22.05 7.04
C GLU A 120 18.00 -23.19 7.29
N LEU A 121 17.51 -23.85 6.23
CA LEU A 121 16.63 -25.03 6.33
C LEU A 121 17.43 -26.29 6.74
N LEU A 122 18.28 -26.14 7.74
CA LEU A 122 19.00 -27.22 8.41
C LEU A 122 18.14 -27.78 9.53
N GLU A 123 18.27 -29.08 9.80
CA GLU A 123 17.53 -29.73 10.89
C GLU A 123 18.01 -29.31 12.30
N THR A 124 19.03 -28.46 12.37
CA THR A 124 19.52 -27.86 13.62
C THR A 124 18.51 -26.87 14.20
N GLU A 125 18.37 -26.82 15.51
CA GLU A 125 17.51 -25.85 16.20
C GLU A 125 17.89 -24.39 15.89
N GLN A 126 19.18 -24.11 15.71
CA GLN A 126 19.66 -22.78 15.33
C GLN A 126 19.13 -22.35 13.95
N GLY A 127 19.28 -23.20 12.92
CA GLY A 127 18.76 -22.92 11.58
C GLY A 127 17.24 -22.71 11.55
N LYS A 128 16.49 -23.47 12.36
CA LYS A 128 15.03 -23.27 12.52
C LYS A 128 14.68 -21.89 13.06
N ILE A 129 15.42 -21.40 14.06
CA ILE A 129 15.21 -20.06 14.64
C ILE A 129 15.57 -18.98 13.62
N GLU A 130 16.69 -19.13 12.92
CA GLU A 130 17.14 -18.21 11.86
C GLU A 130 16.12 -18.11 10.73
N LEU A 131 15.59 -19.25 10.28
CA LEU A 131 14.55 -19.31 9.26
C LEU A 131 13.28 -18.55 9.69
N LEU A 132 12.85 -18.69 10.94
CA LEU A 132 11.70 -17.95 11.48
C LEU A 132 11.97 -16.44 11.48
N GLN A 133 13.18 -16.02 11.85
CA GLN A 133 13.59 -14.63 11.79
C GLN A 133 13.54 -14.10 10.35
N LYS A 134 14.05 -14.85 9.37
CA LYS A 134 13.97 -14.46 7.95
C LYS A 134 12.54 -14.32 7.43
N ILE A 135 11.64 -15.22 7.83
CA ILE A 135 10.21 -15.08 7.50
C ILE A 135 9.65 -13.76 8.05
N GLY A 136 10.03 -13.38 9.27
CA GLY A 136 9.65 -12.11 9.89
C GLY A 136 10.24 -10.88 9.16
N GLU A 137 11.54 -10.91 8.86
CA GLU A 137 12.25 -9.86 8.12
C GLU A 137 11.59 -9.62 6.75
N ILE A 138 11.34 -10.68 5.99
CA ILE A 138 10.68 -10.58 4.68
C ILE A 138 9.29 -9.99 4.82
N ARG A 139 8.49 -10.40 5.81
CA ARG A 139 7.17 -9.79 6.06
C ARG A 139 7.27 -8.29 6.31
N GLY A 140 8.22 -7.84 7.13
CA GLY A 140 8.47 -6.43 7.39
C GLY A 140 8.85 -5.66 6.11
N MET A 141 9.77 -6.22 5.31
CA MET A 141 10.18 -5.62 4.04
C MET A 141 9.01 -5.50 3.04
N LEU A 142 8.14 -6.51 2.97
CA LEU A 142 6.97 -6.48 2.10
C LEU A 142 5.93 -5.44 2.55
N ILE A 143 5.75 -5.21 3.85
CA ILE A 143 4.88 -4.13 4.36
C ILE A 143 5.38 -2.76 3.88
N ASN A 144 6.70 -2.52 3.95
CA ASN A 144 7.32 -1.27 3.49
C ASN A 144 7.22 -1.05 1.98
N LEU A 145 6.92 -2.09 1.19
CA LEU A 145 6.64 -1.98 -0.24
C LEU A 145 5.18 -1.65 -0.54
N CYS A 146 4.26 -2.07 0.33
CA CYS A 146 2.81 -1.87 0.18
C CYS A 146 2.32 -0.49 0.65
N PHE A 147 2.96 0.08 1.66
CA PHE A 147 2.53 1.27 2.41
C PHE A 147 3.64 2.31 2.47
#